data_AF-A0A915CW31-F1
#
_entry.id   AF-A0A915CW31-F1
#
_cell.length_a   1.000
_cell.length_b   1.000
_cell.length_c   1.000
_cell.angle_alpha   90.00
_cell.angle_beta   90.00
_cell.angle_gamma   90.00
#
_symmetry.space_group_name_H-M   'P 1'
#
loop_
_entity.id
_entity.type
_entity.pdbx_description
1 polymer ?
#
loop_
_entity_poly.entity_id
_entity_poly.type
_entity_poly.pdbx_seq_one_letter_code
_entity_poly.pdbx_strand_id
1 'polypeptide(L)'
;MICVIFGNLEAINLEELESSKFNSEIHQEDYWISNNALTRNSFEKWNETDSDGNTVVPFVISDKEYSDDQVLIIEQVMQNISNNTCVKFRERRENDSYYFEIRSCGFG
;
A
#
# COMPACT_ATOMS: atom_id res chain seq x y z
N MET A 1 12.30 4.11 9.40
CA MET A 1 12.35 4.34 7.94
C MET A 1 11.43 3.32 7.31
N ILE A 2 10.27 3.72 6.81
CA ILE A 2 9.32 2.81 6.17
C ILE A 2 9.75 2.70 4.71
N CYS A 3 10.32 1.56 4.33
CA CYS A 3 10.64 1.24 2.95
C CYS A 3 9.40 0.67 2.28
N VAL A 4 8.80 1.43 1.37
CA VAL A 4 7.85 0.89 0.40
C VAL A 4 8.67 0.49 -0.82
N ILE A 5 9.06 -0.77 -0.91
CA ILE A 5 9.74 -1.29 -2.10
C ILE A 5 8.68 -1.47 -3.20
N PHE A 6 8.47 -0.44 -4.01
CA PHE A 6 8.08 -0.66 -5.40
C PHE A 6 9.36 -1.06 -6.15
N GLY A 7 9.29 -2.15 -6.92
CA GLY A 7 10.44 -2.75 -7.58
C GLY A 7 11.34 -1.72 -8.27
N ASN A 8 12.64 -1.86 -8.02
CA ASN A 8 13.77 -1.14 -8.63
C ASN A 8 13.52 0.34 -8.93
N LEU A 9 13.81 1.23 -7.98
CA LEU A 9 14.42 2.54 -8.23
C LEU A 9 14.97 3.12 -6.92
N GLU A 10 16.08 3.84 -7.04
CA GLU A 10 16.91 4.37 -5.95
C GLU A 10 16.16 5.30 -4.99
N ALA A 11 16.70 5.45 -3.78
CA ALA A 11 16.13 6.29 -2.72
C ALA A 11 16.08 7.77 -3.16
N ILE A 12 14.88 8.34 -3.27
CA ILE A 12 14.67 9.76 -3.58
C ILE A 12 14.51 10.53 -2.27
N ASN A 13 15.22 11.65 -2.15
CA ASN A 13 15.18 12.56 -0.99
C ASN A 13 13.82 13.31 -0.95
N LEU A 14 13.16 13.29 0.22
CA LEU A 14 11.81 13.82 0.44
C LEU A 14 11.73 15.36 0.37
N GLU A 15 12.83 16.08 0.51
CA GLU A 15 12.84 17.56 0.44
C GLU A 15 12.69 18.11 -0.99
N GLU A 16 12.94 17.29 -2.03
CA GLU A 16 12.90 17.73 -3.44
C GLU A 16 11.49 17.65 -4.07
N LEU A 17 10.53 17.01 -3.38
CA LEU A 17 9.19 16.75 -3.88
C LEU A 17 8.20 17.91 -3.67
N GLU A 18 8.43 18.80 -2.71
CA GLU A 18 7.43 19.82 -2.33
C GLU A 18 7.45 21.08 -3.22
N SER A 19 8.56 21.37 -3.90
CA SER A 19 8.70 22.65 -4.62
C SER A 19 8.39 22.61 -6.13
N SER A 20 8.20 21.44 -6.75
CA SER A 20 8.27 21.36 -8.23
C SER A 20 6.97 21.06 -8.98
N LYS A 21 5.84 20.72 -8.36
CA LYS A 21 4.63 20.33 -9.14
C LYS A 21 3.28 20.84 -8.61
N PHE A 22 3.20 22.13 -8.30
CA PHE A 22 1.90 22.80 -8.24
C PHE A 22 1.94 24.13 -9.00
N ASN A 23 2.02 24.04 -10.33
CA ASN A 23 1.56 24.99 -11.35
C ASN A 23 2.48 24.96 -12.58
N SER A 24 2.08 24.26 -13.64
CA SER A 24 2.04 24.80 -15.00
C SER A 24 1.63 23.72 -16.02
N GLU A 25 0.63 24.08 -16.84
CA GLU A 25 0.36 23.67 -18.22
C GLU A 25 0.72 22.22 -18.63
N ILE A 26 -0.32 21.39 -18.75
CA ILE A 26 -0.23 20.02 -19.26
C ILE A 26 0.12 20.07 -20.76
N HIS A 27 1.41 19.99 -21.07
CA HIS A 27 1.91 19.65 -22.40
C HIS A 27 1.77 18.14 -22.63
N GLN A 28 1.17 17.77 -23.76
CA GLN A 28 0.68 16.44 -24.09
C GLN A 28 1.78 15.36 -24.27
N GLU A 29 3.06 15.71 -24.15
CA GLU A 29 4.19 14.79 -24.37
C GLU A 29 4.78 14.15 -23.09
N ASP A 30 4.35 14.57 -21.90
CA ASP A 30 4.85 13.99 -20.63
C ASP A 30 4.02 12.80 -20.11
N TYR A 31 3.28 12.10 -20.98
CA TYR A 31 2.46 10.97 -20.59
C TYR A 31 3.30 9.69 -20.36
N TRP A 32 4.11 9.69 -19.30
CA TRP A 32 4.51 8.47 -18.63
C TRP A 32 3.29 7.94 -17.86
N ILE A 33 2.41 7.17 -18.53
CA ILE A 33 1.39 6.40 -17.81
C ILE A 33 2.16 5.49 -16.86
N SER A 34 2.08 5.73 -15.56
CA SER A 34 2.48 4.72 -14.58
C SER A 34 1.51 3.54 -14.73
N ASN A 35 1.85 2.58 -15.59
CA ASN A 35 1.09 1.35 -15.83
C ASN A 35 1.29 0.33 -14.69
N ASN A 36 1.45 0.78 -13.44
CA ASN A 36 1.54 -0.10 -12.28
C ASN A 36 0.17 -0.40 -11.66
N ALA A 37 -0.87 0.34 -12.07
CA ALA A 37 -2.24 0.06 -11.64
C ALA A 37 -2.84 -1.09 -12.45
N LEU A 38 -3.38 -2.09 -11.75
CA LEU A 38 -4.15 -3.16 -12.39
C LEU A 38 -5.36 -2.56 -13.13
N THR A 39 -5.65 -3.08 -14.32
CA THR A 39 -6.85 -2.69 -15.08
C THR A 39 -8.12 -2.96 -14.29
N ARG A 40 -9.22 -2.26 -14.60
CA ARG A 40 -10.47 -2.36 -13.84
C ARG A 40 -10.95 -3.80 -13.63
N ASN A 41 -10.79 -4.64 -14.64
CA ASN A 41 -11.30 -6.02 -14.69
C ASN A 41 -10.20 -7.07 -14.49
N SER A 42 -9.04 -6.69 -13.94
CA SER A 42 -7.98 -7.66 -13.67
C SER A 42 -8.40 -8.67 -12.60
N PHE A 43 -8.12 -9.95 -12.87
CA PHE A 43 -8.31 -11.04 -11.91
C PHE A 43 -7.27 -11.04 -10.77
N GLU A 44 -6.22 -10.22 -10.90
CA GLU A 44 -5.15 -10.08 -9.89
C GLU A 44 -5.53 -9.15 -8.73
N LYS A 45 -6.80 -8.72 -8.66
CA LYS A 45 -7.31 -7.89 -7.57
C LYS A 45 -7.79 -8.76 -6.41
N TRP A 46 -7.73 -8.20 -5.21
CA TRP A 46 -8.47 -8.73 -4.07
C TRP A 46 -9.96 -8.87 -4.42
N ASN A 47 -10.48 -10.08 -4.22
CA ASN A 47 -11.83 -10.45 -4.63
C ASN A 47 -12.71 -10.94 -3.47
N GLU A 48 -12.14 -11.12 -2.28
CA GLU A 48 -12.91 -11.43 -1.06
C GLU A 48 -13.70 -10.21 -0.62
N THR A 49 -14.98 -10.41 -0.27
CA THR A 49 -15.86 -9.35 0.22
C THR A 49 -16.57 -9.76 1.51
N ASP A 50 -16.83 -8.78 2.38
CA ASP A 50 -17.65 -8.97 3.57
C ASP A 50 -19.16 -8.92 3.25
N SER A 51 -20.00 -9.07 4.27
CA SER A 51 -21.47 -9.03 4.13
C SER A 51 -22.00 -7.70 3.59
N ASP A 52 -21.23 -6.63 3.75
CA ASP A 52 -21.60 -5.27 3.38
C ASP A 52 -21.06 -4.90 1.98
N GLY A 53 -20.36 -5.82 1.31
CA GLY A 53 -19.79 -5.64 -0.01
C GLY A 53 -18.45 -4.90 -0.01
N ASN A 54 -17.78 -4.75 1.13
CA ASN A 54 -16.43 -4.20 1.20
C ASN A 54 -15.40 -5.25 0.80
N THR A 55 -14.33 -4.83 0.11
CA THR A 55 -13.19 -5.70 -0.21
C THR A 55 -12.37 -5.96 1.04
N VAL A 56 -12.18 -7.24 1.39
CA VAL A 56 -11.39 -7.66 2.56
C VAL A 56 -9.97 -8.03 2.14
N VAL A 57 -8.99 -7.44 2.81
CA VAL A 57 -7.57 -7.72 2.63
C VAL A 57 -7.03 -8.35 3.91
N PRO A 58 -6.74 -9.66 3.92
CA PRO A 58 -6.05 -10.29 5.04
C PRO A 58 -4.62 -9.77 5.16
N PHE A 59 -4.15 -9.50 6.37
CA PHE A 59 -2.78 -9.04 6.59
C PHE A 59 -2.08 -9.75 7.75
N VAL A 60 -0.75 -9.73 7.71
CA VAL A 60 0.13 -10.10 8.83
C VAL A 60 1.28 -9.13 8.92
N ILE A 61 1.65 -8.74 10.14
CA ILE A 61 2.88 -8.00 10.44
C ILE A 61 3.88 -9.05 10.92
N SER A 62 4.72 -9.53 10.00
CA SER A 62 5.58 -10.69 10.24
C SER A 62 6.86 -10.35 10.99
N ASP A 63 7.26 -9.08 10.97
CA ASP A 63 8.53 -8.68 11.57
C ASP A 63 8.39 -8.44 13.07
N LYS A 64 9.22 -9.13 13.85
CA LYS A 64 9.35 -8.90 15.29
C LYS A 64 10.16 -7.65 15.60
N GLU A 65 10.86 -7.09 14.61
CA GLU A 65 11.63 -5.86 14.75
C GLU A 65 10.76 -4.60 14.75
N TYR A 66 9.48 -4.71 14.38
CA TYR A 66 8.56 -3.59 14.57
C TYR A 66 8.35 -3.33 16.06
N SER A 67 8.66 -2.10 16.48
CA SER A 67 8.27 -1.65 17.82
C SER A 67 6.76 -1.51 17.91
N ASP A 68 6.22 -1.54 19.13
CA ASP A 68 4.78 -1.32 19.38
C ASP A 68 4.30 0.01 18.74
N ASP A 69 5.10 1.07 18.82
CA ASP A 69 4.80 2.36 18.17
C ASP A 69 4.70 2.25 16.63
N GLN A 70 5.55 1.44 16.01
CA GLN A 70 5.51 1.22 14.56
C GLN A 70 4.30 0.40 14.15
N VAL A 71 3.95 -0.62 14.94
CA VAL A 71 2.72 -1.40 14.74
C VAL A 71 1.49 -0.48 14.83
N LEU A 72 1.43 0.38 15.85
CA LEU A 72 0.34 1.36 16.01
C LEU A 72 0.21 2.29 14.80
N ILE A 73 1.33 2.78 14.25
CA ILE A 73 1.30 3.61 13.03
C ILE A 73 0.74 2.82 11.84
N ILE A 74 1.18 1.56 11.66
CA ILE A 74 0.69 0.70 10.57
C ILE A 74 -0.83 0.49 10.69
N GLU A 75 -1.31 0.15 11.88
CA GLU A 75 -2.73 -0.05 12.16
C GLU A 75 -3.55 1.23 11.94
N GLN A 76 -3.02 2.38 12.34
CA GLN A 76 -3.69 3.66 12.15
C GLN A 76 -3.82 4.02 10.66
N VAL A 77 -2.79 3.73 9.85
CA VAL A 77 -2.86 3.91 8.39
C VAL A 77 -3.91 2.97 7.78
N MET A 78 -3.95 1.70 8.19
CA MET A 78 -4.98 0.74 7.75
C MET A 78 -6.39 1.24 8.09
N GLN A 79 -6.60 1.71 9.32
CA GLN A 79 -7.88 2.29 9.75
C GLN A 79 -8.27 3.51 8.92
N ASN A 80 -7.32 4.41 8.65
CA ASN A 80 -7.57 5.60 7.82
C ASN A 80 -8.04 5.20 6.40
N ILE A 81 -7.41 4.21 5.79
CA ILE A 81 -7.86 3.68 4.49
C ILE A 81 -9.25 3.06 4.62
N SER A 82 -9.49 2.24 5.64
CA SER A 82 -10.78 1.60 5.85
C SER A 82 -11.93 2.54 6.14
N ASN A 83 -11.68 3.67 6.78
CA ASN A 83 -12.72 4.66 7.07
C ASN A 83 -13.11 5.49 5.83
N ASN A 84 -12.23 5.60 4.84
CA ASN A 84 -12.42 6.45 3.66
C ASN A 84 -12.66 5.67 2.36
N THR A 85 -12.64 4.34 2.41
CA THR A 85 -12.79 3.46 1.23
C THR A 85 -13.60 2.20 1.57
N CYS A 86 -13.93 1.42 0.54
CA CYS A 86 -14.52 0.09 0.70
C CYS A 86 -13.47 -1.01 0.97
N VAL A 87 -12.22 -0.68 1.30
CA VAL A 87 -11.18 -1.66 1.63
C VAL A 87 -11.14 -1.87 3.14
N LYS A 88 -11.23 -3.12 3.61
CA LYS A 88 -11.17 -3.48 5.04
C LYS A 88 -10.00 -4.41 5.30
N PHE A 89 -9.22 -4.10 6.32
CA PHE A 89 -8.11 -4.92 6.76
C PHE A 89 -8.57 -5.86 7.87
N ARG A 90 -8.10 -7.12 7.81
CA ARG A 90 -8.38 -8.14 8.81
C ARG A 90 -7.11 -8.94 9.08
N GLU A 91 -6.86 -9.30 10.32
CA GLU A 91 -5.79 -10.24 10.65
C GLU A 91 -5.95 -11.56 9.88
N ARG A 92 -4.84 -12.05 9.34
CA ARG A 92 -4.78 -13.31 8.61
C ARG A 92 -5.27 -14.48 9.48
N ARG A 93 -6.08 -15.36 8.88
CA ARG A 93 -6.53 -16.66 9.41
C ARG A 93 -5.77 -17.78 8.70
N GLU A 94 -5.77 -18.97 9.30
CA GLU A 94 -5.06 -20.15 8.80
C GLU A 94 -5.47 -20.54 7.37
N ASN A 95 -6.73 -20.34 7.00
CA ASN A 95 -7.28 -20.68 5.69
C ASN A 95 -7.14 -19.59 4.62
N ASP A 96 -6.52 -18.45 4.94
CA ASP A 96 -6.29 -17.37 3.98
C ASP A 96 -5.16 -17.76 3.03
N SER A 97 -5.51 -18.00 1.76
CA SER A 97 -4.55 -18.43 0.72
C SER A 97 -3.70 -17.27 0.20
N TYR A 98 -4.24 -16.04 0.25
CA TYR A 98 -3.57 -14.81 -0.18
C TYR A 98 -3.70 -13.76 0.93
N TYR A 99 -2.61 -13.08 1.24
CA TYR A 99 -2.56 -12.08 2.30
C TYR A 99 -1.44 -11.07 2.03
N PHE A 100 -1.59 -9.88 2.60
CA PHE A 100 -0.60 -8.82 2.57
C PHE A 100 0.37 -9.00 3.75
N GLU A 101 1.64 -9.24 3.46
CA GLU A 101 2.68 -9.38 4.47
C GLU A 101 3.47 -8.07 4.63
N ILE A 102 3.50 -7.55 5.86
CA ILE A 102 4.29 -6.39 6.22
C ILE A 102 5.54 -6.85 6.95
N ARG A 103 6.70 -6.51 6.38
CA ARG A 103 8.02 -6.89 6.89
C ARG A 103 8.96 -5.70 6.85
N SER A 104 9.92 -5.62 7.77
CA SER A 104 10.99 -4.64 7.66
C SER A 104 11.86 -5.00 6.46
N CYS A 105 12.37 -3.97 5.78
CA CYS A 105 13.38 -4.16 4.74
C CYS A 105 14.76 -4.14 5.40
N GLY A 106 15.06 -5.13 6.23
CA GLY A 106 16.40 -5.31 6.82
C GLY A 106 17.33 -5.98 5.81
N PHE A 107 18.45 -5.32 5.47
CA PHE A 107 19.55 -5.94 4.74
C PHE A 107 20.24 -6.97 5.66
N GLY A 108 20.16 -8.25 5.31
CA GLY A 108 21.07 -9.27 5.82
C GLY A 108 22.47 -9.12 5.23
#